data_AF-A0A545AW58-F1
#
_entry.id   AF-A0A545AW58-F1
#
_cell.length_a   1.000
_cell.length_b   1.000
_cell.length_c   1.000
_cell.angle_alpha   90.00
_cell.angle_beta   90.00
_cell.angle_gamma   90.00
#
_symmetry.space_group_name_H-M   'P 1'
#
loop_
_entity.id
_entity.type
_entity.pdbx_description
1 polymer ?
#
loop_
_entity_poly.entity_id
_entity_poly.type
_entity_poly.pdbx_seq_one_letter_code
_entity_poly.pdbx_strand_id
1 'polypeptide(L)'
;MPLDDWFLSADERGNPATRLDSRHPDGAAWTSGNDVRPLIHGATYFADLLHAVDAAEKGDILFFTDWRGDPDELLAEPDRTVRSVLSDAAKRGVVVKSLVWRSHLDKLQFSAEENRHLGVEIEEAGGEVLLDMRVRTGGSHHQKFVVVRHPGDPGRDIAYVGGIDLGHSRRDDADHAGDPQAQPMPDVYGERPPWHDVQVRIQGPAVGDVDTVFRERWEDPSPLSNNPMRVARDRVSNRDITPDPLPDQPDDPPNAGSQHVQILRTYPHRRRNSYPFAPEGERSIARAYLKALKRARRLIYLEDQYLWSSDVAACFAEALKANPDLHLIAVVPSFPDQTGLSTTGENLGRNRALDKLRAVAPDRIAVYGPENREGTPVYVHAKVCVIDDIWAVVGSDNLNRRSWTYDSELSCAVIDEERDRREPVDPAGLGDGARAYARNLRLSLAGEHLELSDADLDALADPKAAFDAFAKSAEGLDEWHRQGAKGERPAGRLRPYRPASLPRLAGVWADPLYQYLLDPDGRPRKLRRADDF
;
A
#
# COMPACT_ATOMS: atom_id res chain seq x y z
N MET A 1 -7.23 10.76 -23.94
CA MET A 1 -8.32 10.14 -23.17
C MET A 1 -8.78 11.16 -22.15
N PRO A 2 -10.08 11.26 -21.84
CA PRO A 2 -10.53 12.01 -20.67
C PRO A 2 -10.01 11.34 -19.39
N LEU A 3 -9.32 12.06 -18.51
CA LEU A 3 -8.78 11.49 -17.25
C LEU A 3 -9.91 11.10 -16.29
N ASP A 4 -11.02 11.82 -16.36
CA ASP A 4 -12.28 11.58 -15.67
C ASP A 4 -12.97 10.28 -16.10
N ASP A 5 -12.48 9.55 -17.11
CA ASP A 5 -12.92 8.18 -17.36
C ASP A 5 -12.31 7.17 -16.36
N TRP A 6 -11.15 7.51 -15.79
CA TRP A 6 -10.36 6.61 -14.93
C TRP A 6 -10.23 7.14 -13.50
N PHE A 7 -9.93 8.42 -13.33
CA PHE A 7 -9.89 9.09 -12.04
C PHE A 7 -11.27 9.55 -11.60
N LEU A 8 -11.47 9.61 -10.29
CA LEU A 8 -12.67 10.16 -9.69
C LEU A 8 -12.70 11.68 -9.91
N SER A 9 -13.87 12.24 -10.22
CA SER A 9 -14.13 13.65 -9.97
C SER A 9 -14.28 13.92 -8.46
N ALA A 10 -14.28 15.20 -8.06
CA ALA A 10 -14.50 15.58 -6.67
C ALA A 10 -15.85 15.07 -6.13
N ASP A 11 -16.89 15.06 -6.98
CA ASP A 11 -18.20 14.51 -6.63
C ASP A 11 -18.16 12.98 -6.47
N GLU A 12 -17.43 12.27 -7.34
CA GLU A 12 -17.29 10.81 -7.27
C GLU A 12 -16.43 10.36 -6.08
N ARG A 13 -15.44 11.17 -5.64
CA ARG A 13 -14.77 10.96 -4.34
C ARG A 13 -15.80 10.87 -3.22
N GLY A 14 -16.86 11.69 -3.32
CA GLY A 14 -18.00 11.79 -2.42
C GLY A 14 -17.59 11.98 -0.97
N ASN A 15 -16.61 12.85 -0.76
CA ASN A 15 -16.22 13.42 0.52
C ASN A 15 -16.02 14.94 0.36
N PRO A 16 -17.09 15.75 0.26
CA PRO A 16 -16.95 17.20 0.04
C PRO A 16 -16.37 17.97 1.25
N ALA A 17 -16.15 17.29 2.38
CA ALA A 17 -15.60 17.90 3.59
C ALA A 17 -14.07 17.95 3.59
N THR A 18 -13.40 17.19 2.72
CA THR A 18 -11.95 17.27 2.58
C THR A 18 -11.55 18.52 1.82
N ARG A 19 -10.44 19.14 2.22
CA ARG A 19 -9.78 20.20 1.46
C ARG A 19 -8.82 19.67 0.39
N LEU A 20 -8.64 18.35 0.30
CA LEU A 20 -7.75 17.69 -0.66
C LEU A 20 -8.07 18.09 -2.11
N ASP A 21 -9.35 18.06 -2.50
CA ASP A 21 -9.74 18.45 -3.88
C ASP A 21 -9.92 19.96 -4.01
N SER A 22 -10.44 20.63 -2.96
CA SER A 22 -10.80 22.05 -3.04
C SER A 22 -9.59 23.00 -3.14
N ARG A 23 -8.38 22.50 -2.91
CA ARG A 23 -7.14 23.26 -3.07
C ARG A 23 -6.76 23.44 -4.53
N HIS A 24 -7.26 22.59 -5.43
CA HIS A 24 -6.93 22.66 -6.85
C HIS A 24 -7.70 23.80 -7.52
N PRO A 25 -7.01 24.75 -8.19
CA PRO A 25 -7.64 25.94 -8.75
C PRO A 25 -8.58 25.64 -9.94
N ASP A 26 -8.39 24.51 -10.60
CA ASP A 26 -9.20 24.04 -11.73
C ASP A 26 -10.38 23.14 -11.31
N GLY A 27 -10.49 22.83 -10.01
CA GLY A 27 -11.52 21.95 -9.45
C GLY A 27 -11.33 20.46 -9.78
N ALA A 28 -10.19 20.06 -10.33
CA ALA A 28 -9.86 18.66 -10.52
C ALA A 28 -9.65 17.95 -9.18
N ALA A 29 -9.92 16.64 -9.11
CA ALA A 29 -9.64 15.82 -7.92
C ALA A 29 -8.31 15.04 -8.05
N TRP A 30 -7.41 15.55 -8.87
CA TRP A 30 -6.09 15.01 -9.18
C TRP A 30 -5.18 16.16 -9.59
N THR A 31 -3.88 15.93 -9.57
CA THR A 31 -2.88 16.87 -10.06
C THR A 31 -2.25 16.35 -11.36
N SER A 32 -1.66 17.27 -12.13
CA SER A 32 -0.93 16.98 -13.38
C SER A 32 0.49 17.51 -13.28
N GLY A 33 1.39 17.00 -14.13
CA GLY A 33 2.77 17.48 -14.15
C GLY A 33 3.65 16.88 -13.06
N ASN A 34 3.28 15.72 -12.50
CA ASN A 34 4.06 15.04 -11.48
C ASN A 34 5.12 14.16 -12.12
N ASP A 35 6.21 13.87 -11.41
CA ASP A 35 7.10 12.73 -11.67
C ASP A 35 6.86 11.68 -10.60
N VAL A 36 6.50 10.46 -11.02
CA VAL A 36 6.26 9.34 -10.10
C VAL A 36 7.17 8.19 -10.48
N ARG A 37 7.91 7.70 -9.49
CA ARG A 37 8.84 6.57 -9.65
C ARG A 37 8.51 5.46 -8.64
N PRO A 38 8.31 4.20 -9.08
CA PRO A 38 8.21 3.09 -8.14
C PRO A 38 9.59 2.78 -7.54
N LEU A 39 9.60 2.53 -6.24
CA LEU A 39 10.71 2.04 -5.45
C LEU A 39 10.33 0.63 -5.00
N ILE A 40 10.84 -0.36 -5.74
CA ILE A 40 10.58 -1.79 -5.45
C ILE A 40 11.58 -2.22 -4.36
N HIS A 41 11.05 -2.82 -3.31
CA HIS A 41 11.72 -3.23 -2.07
C HIS A 41 12.15 -2.09 -1.14
N GLY A 42 12.27 -2.41 0.15
CA GLY A 42 12.61 -1.42 1.15
C GLY A 42 14.06 -0.95 1.09
N ALA A 43 15.02 -1.75 0.62
CA ALA A 43 16.39 -1.27 0.43
C ALA A 43 16.45 -0.10 -0.58
N THR A 44 15.69 -0.18 -1.67
CA THR A 44 15.57 0.91 -2.67
C THR A 44 14.89 2.13 -2.07
N TYR A 45 13.79 1.93 -1.33
CA TYR A 45 13.05 3.01 -0.67
C TYR A 45 13.87 3.71 0.41
N PHE A 46 14.46 2.95 1.33
CA PHE A 46 15.23 3.50 2.46
C PHE A 46 16.47 4.27 1.99
N ALA A 47 17.14 3.83 0.92
CA ALA A 47 18.23 4.59 0.33
C ALA A 47 17.79 5.95 -0.23
N ASP A 48 16.64 6.00 -0.93
CA ASP A 48 16.11 7.24 -1.49
C ASP A 48 15.59 8.19 -0.38
N LEU A 49 14.87 7.63 0.60
CA LEU A 49 14.40 8.36 1.79
C LEU A 49 15.57 8.98 2.56
N LEU A 50 16.63 8.20 2.80
CA LEU A 50 17.82 8.69 3.49
C LEU A 50 18.41 9.90 2.79
N HIS A 51 18.51 9.85 1.46
CA HIS A 51 19.01 10.97 0.66
C HIS A 51 18.14 12.21 0.80
N ALA A 52 16.80 12.07 0.73
CA ALA A 52 15.87 13.18 0.88
C ALA A 52 15.94 13.82 2.27
N VAL A 53 16.00 13.01 3.34
CA VAL A 53 16.07 13.52 4.71
C VAL A 53 17.42 14.19 5.00
N ASP A 54 18.54 13.61 4.52
CA ASP A 54 19.87 14.21 4.68
C ASP A 54 20.02 15.54 3.95
N ALA A 55 19.28 15.72 2.84
CA ALA A 55 19.27 16.95 2.08
C ALA A 55 18.39 18.06 2.71
N ALA A 56 17.58 17.75 3.73
CA ALA A 56 16.72 18.72 4.41
C ALA A 56 17.51 19.65 5.35
N GLU A 57 17.18 20.93 5.25
CA GLU A 57 17.84 22.05 5.92
C GLU A 57 16.92 22.71 6.96
N LYS A 58 17.48 23.68 7.69
CA LYS A 58 16.73 24.41 8.71
C LYS A 58 15.50 25.10 8.11
N GLY A 59 14.32 24.84 8.69
CA GLY A 59 13.05 25.42 8.25
C GLY A 59 12.31 24.59 7.21
N ASP A 60 12.94 23.53 6.68
CA ASP A 60 12.24 22.53 5.88
C ASP A 60 11.29 21.71 6.75
N ILE A 61 10.36 21.01 6.11
CA ILE A 61 9.26 20.29 6.78
C ILE A 61 9.42 18.81 6.47
N LEU A 62 9.34 17.97 7.51
CA LEU A 62 9.29 16.52 7.38
C LEU A 62 8.07 16.01 8.15
N PHE A 63 7.07 15.55 7.41
CA PHE A 63 5.88 14.90 7.96
C PHE A 63 5.87 13.41 7.62
N PHE A 64 5.50 12.56 8.57
CA PHE A 64 5.34 11.14 8.26
C PHE A 64 4.27 10.44 9.09
N THR A 65 3.76 9.33 8.57
CA THR A 65 2.89 8.41 9.30
C THR A 65 3.34 6.98 9.06
N ASP A 66 3.24 6.16 10.10
CA ASP A 66 3.50 4.72 10.02
C ASP A 66 2.46 3.94 10.82
N TRP A 67 2.26 2.68 10.40
CA TRP A 67 1.57 1.70 11.23
C TRP A 67 2.51 1.19 12.34
N ARG A 68 3.79 1.03 12.00
CA ARG A 68 4.87 0.68 12.93
C ARG A 68 6.15 1.42 12.55
N GLY A 69 6.81 2.03 13.53
CA GLY A 69 8.11 2.64 13.40
C GLY A 69 9.08 2.03 14.41
N ASP A 70 10.07 1.27 13.94
CA ASP A 70 11.12 0.71 14.79
C ASP A 70 12.32 1.66 14.80
N PRO A 71 12.67 2.29 15.93
CA PRO A 71 13.68 3.35 15.97
C PRO A 71 15.09 2.90 15.58
N ASP A 72 15.41 1.62 15.80
CA ASP A 72 16.69 1.01 15.51
C ASP A 72 16.78 0.40 14.11
N GLU A 73 15.71 0.39 13.31
CA GLU A 73 15.74 -0.08 11.93
C GLU A 73 16.76 0.71 11.11
N LEU A 74 17.65 0.02 10.40
CA LEU A 74 18.67 0.64 9.57
C LEU A 74 18.08 1.06 8.23
N LEU A 75 18.26 2.33 7.86
CA LEU A 75 18.05 2.79 6.47
C LEU A 75 19.29 2.52 5.61
N ALA A 76 20.48 2.61 6.20
CA ALA A 76 21.76 2.29 5.57
C ALA A 76 22.84 1.94 6.60
N GLU A 77 23.90 1.27 6.13
CA GLU A 77 25.06 0.92 6.95
C GLU A 77 26.25 1.87 6.75
N PRO A 78 27.12 2.05 7.77
CA PRO A 78 26.90 1.67 9.17
C PRO A 78 26.04 2.72 9.92
N ASP A 79 25.20 2.26 10.85
CA ASP A 79 24.55 3.05 11.91
C ASP A 79 23.57 4.18 11.48
N ARG A 80 23.02 4.15 10.27
CA ARG A 80 21.96 5.10 9.85
C ARG A 80 20.58 4.52 10.18
N THR A 81 20.18 4.58 11.45
CA THR A 81 18.85 4.10 11.88
C THR A 81 17.76 5.14 11.61
N VAL A 82 16.49 4.70 11.55
CA VAL A 82 15.30 5.57 11.47
C VAL A 82 15.39 6.70 12.50
N ARG A 83 15.66 6.35 13.76
CA ARG A 83 15.88 7.32 14.83
C ARG A 83 17.01 8.29 14.51
N SER A 84 18.22 7.81 14.20
CA SER A 84 19.37 8.73 14.06
C SER A 84 19.14 9.73 12.93
N VAL A 85 18.57 9.26 11.82
CA VAL A 85 18.25 10.08 10.65
C VAL A 85 17.21 11.16 10.97
N LEU A 86 16.10 10.80 11.63
CA LEU A 86 15.04 11.75 11.98
C LEU A 86 15.45 12.71 13.10
N SER A 87 16.14 12.23 14.13
CA SER A 87 16.68 13.08 15.20
C SER A 87 17.72 14.06 14.68
N ASP A 88 18.55 13.66 13.72
CA ASP A 88 19.54 14.57 13.13
C ASP A 88 18.88 15.63 12.25
N ALA A 89 17.79 15.30 11.54
CA ALA A 89 16.97 16.31 10.84
C ALA A 89 16.37 17.33 11.82
N ALA A 90 15.76 16.87 12.92
CA ALA A 90 15.22 17.76 13.95
C ALA A 90 16.31 18.68 14.54
N LYS A 91 17.50 18.15 14.86
CA LYS A 91 18.64 18.93 15.35
C LYS A 91 19.16 19.96 14.33
N ARG A 92 19.07 19.67 13.03
CA ARG A 92 19.37 20.65 11.95
C ARG A 92 18.35 21.79 11.91
N GLY A 93 17.20 21.63 12.56
CA GLY A 93 16.11 22.60 12.57
C GLY A 93 15.05 22.34 11.50
N VAL A 94 14.97 21.11 10.99
CA VAL A 94 13.83 20.63 10.18
C VAL A 94 12.62 20.48 11.10
N VAL A 95 11.44 20.89 10.64
CA VAL A 95 10.17 20.70 11.34
C VAL A 95 9.72 19.25 11.17
N VAL A 96 10.10 18.38 12.11
CA VAL A 96 9.74 16.96 12.10
C VAL A 96 8.45 16.74 12.89
N LYS A 97 7.36 16.32 12.22
CA LYS A 97 6.07 15.98 12.87
C LYS A 97 5.59 14.60 12.40
N SER A 98 5.04 13.80 13.32
CA SER A 98 4.60 12.44 12.99
C SER A 98 3.32 11.99 13.69
N LEU A 99 2.52 11.19 12.99
CA LEU A 99 1.38 10.46 13.54
C LEU A 99 1.60 8.96 13.37
N VAL A 100 1.92 8.27 14.46
CA VAL A 100 2.16 6.81 14.46
C VAL A 100 1.02 6.09 15.15
N TRP A 101 0.59 4.95 14.62
CA TRP A 101 -0.47 4.16 15.24
C TRP A 101 -0.02 3.59 16.60
N ARG A 102 -0.84 3.72 17.64
CA ARG A 102 -0.45 3.22 18.99
C ARG A 102 -0.63 1.72 19.22
N SER A 103 -1.36 1.04 18.34
CA SER A 103 -1.92 -0.30 18.57
C SER A 103 -2.95 -0.42 19.71
N HIS A 104 -3.77 -1.47 19.63
CA HIS A 104 -4.87 -1.75 20.55
C HIS A 104 -4.43 -2.41 21.87
N LEU A 105 -3.32 -3.14 21.93
CA LEU A 105 -2.89 -3.87 23.13
C LEU A 105 -1.37 -3.85 23.28
N ASP A 106 -0.86 -3.25 24.36
CA ASP A 106 0.58 -3.16 24.68
C ASP A 106 1.29 -4.53 24.87
N LYS A 107 0.55 -5.66 24.91
CA LYS A 107 1.11 -7.00 25.18
C LYS A 107 0.87 -8.05 24.09
N LEU A 108 0.08 -7.75 23.07
CA LEU A 108 -0.28 -8.72 22.02
C LEU A 108 0.20 -8.30 20.62
N GLN A 109 0.67 -7.07 20.46
CA GLN A 109 1.32 -6.58 19.26
C GLN A 109 2.50 -5.71 19.68
N PHE A 110 3.72 -6.16 19.39
CA PHE A 110 4.98 -5.54 19.82
C PHE A 110 5.06 -4.03 19.47
N SER A 111 4.43 -3.60 18.35
CA SER A 111 4.40 -2.21 17.82
C SER A 111 4.18 -1.06 18.81
N ALA A 112 3.40 -1.24 19.88
CA ALA A 112 3.04 -0.15 20.80
C ALA A 112 4.21 0.34 21.69
N GLU A 113 5.20 -0.53 21.90
CA GLU A 113 6.40 -0.23 22.66
C GLU A 113 7.45 0.43 21.75
N GLU A 114 7.66 -0.11 20.54
CA GLU A 114 8.61 0.44 19.58
C GLU A 114 8.19 1.85 19.12
N ASN A 115 6.92 2.03 18.74
CA ASN A 115 6.37 3.34 18.33
C ASN A 115 6.51 4.40 19.43
N ARG A 116 6.50 3.97 20.70
CA ARG A 116 6.69 4.86 21.85
C ARG A 116 8.16 5.24 22.02
N HIS A 117 9.09 4.31 21.84
CA HIS A 117 10.52 4.62 21.93
C HIS A 117 10.95 5.55 20.79
N LEU A 118 10.44 5.32 19.58
CA LEU A 118 10.63 6.22 18.45
C LEU A 118 10.20 7.66 18.78
N GLY A 119 9.05 7.83 19.43
CA GLY A 119 8.55 9.16 19.79
C GLY A 119 9.42 9.91 20.80
N VAL A 120 9.81 9.25 21.91
CA VAL A 120 10.62 9.87 22.97
C VAL A 120 11.93 10.44 22.44
N GLU A 121 12.63 9.71 21.58
CA GLU A 121 13.97 10.11 21.12
C GLU A 121 13.94 11.19 20.03
N ILE A 122 12.86 11.25 19.23
CA ILE A 122 12.65 12.35 18.27
C ILE A 122 12.21 13.62 19.02
N GLU A 123 11.37 13.49 20.05
CA GLU A 123 10.97 14.60 20.93
C GLU A 123 12.18 15.23 21.63
N GLU A 124 13.09 14.42 22.17
CA GLU A 124 14.36 14.89 22.76
C GLU A 124 15.25 15.65 21.75
N ALA A 125 15.12 15.36 20.45
CA ALA A 125 15.84 16.02 19.37
C ALA A 125 15.13 17.28 18.83
N GLY A 126 13.93 17.60 19.31
CA GLY A 126 13.14 18.77 18.91
C GLY A 126 12.07 18.52 17.84
N GLY A 127 11.82 17.25 17.49
CA GLY A 127 10.66 16.87 16.68
C GLY A 127 9.42 16.59 17.53
N GLU A 128 8.31 16.21 16.92
CA GLU A 128 7.08 15.82 17.63
C GLU A 128 6.46 14.56 17.03
N VAL A 129 6.19 13.56 17.84
CA VAL A 129 5.63 12.27 17.40
C VAL A 129 4.44 11.90 18.27
N LEU A 130 3.25 11.90 17.68
CA LEU A 130 2.02 11.65 18.40
C LEU A 130 1.49 10.23 18.13
N LEU A 131 1.14 9.52 19.20
CA LEU A 131 0.53 8.20 19.11
C LEU A 131 -0.98 8.32 18.88
N ASP A 132 -1.40 8.11 17.64
CA ASP A 132 -2.78 8.32 17.17
C ASP A 132 -3.64 7.05 17.34
N MET A 133 -4.74 7.18 18.08
CA MET A 133 -5.79 6.16 18.28
C MET A 133 -7.17 6.67 17.91
N ARG A 134 -7.26 7.67 17.03
CA ARG A 134 -8.51 8.16 16.45
C ARG A 134 -9.03 7.19 15.39
N VAL A 135 -9.11 5.90 15.70
CA VAL A 135 -9.60 4.83 14.83
C VAL A 135 -10.93 4.27 15.32
N ARG A 136 -11.59 3.45 14.49
CA ARG A 136 -12.72 2.63 14.93
C ARG A 136 -12.20 1.47 15.79
N THR A 137 -12.99 0.99 16.75
CA THR A 137 -12.61 -0.13 17.61
C THR A 137 -12.15 -1.34 16.80
N GLY A 138 -10.96 -1.87 17.09
CA GLY A 138 -10.35 -2.98 16.36
C GLY A 138 -9.69 -2.61 15.03
N GLY A 139 -9.76 -1.34 14.62
CA GLY A 139 -9.13 -0.86 13.38
C GLY A 139 -7.70 -0.35 13.58
N SER A 140 -7.09 0.16 12.53
CA SER A 140 -5.75 0.74 12.59
C SER A 140 -5.61 1.98 11.73
N HIS A 141 -4.58 2.78 12.03
CA HIS A 141 -4.03 3.71 11.07
C HIS A 141 -2.98 2.95 10.27
N HIS A 142 -3.25 2.71 8.99
CA HIS A 142 -2.44 1.84 8.15
C HIS A 142 -1.78 2.60 6.98
N GLN A 143 -1.83 3.94 7.02
CA GLN A 143 -1.14 4.83 6.09
C GLN A 143 0.36 4.83 6.36
N LYS A 144 1.15 4.71 5.29
CA LYS A 144 2.62 4.73 5.33
C LYS A 144 3.09 5.73 4.29
N PHE A 145 3.50 6.90 4.76
CA PHE A 145 3.97 7.95 3.88
C PHE A 145 4.89 8.91 4.60
N VAL A 146 5.78 9.51 3.82
CA VAL A 146 6.69 10.58 4.25
C VAL A 146 6.57 11.73 3.27
N VAL A 147 6.58 12.97 3.76
CA VAL A 147 6.60 14.20 2.97
C VAL A 147 7.77 15.04 3.43
N VAL A 148 8.62 15.44 2.49
CA VAL A 148 9.71 16.41 2.71
C VAL A 148 9.41 17.63 1.85
N ARG A 149 9.16 18.78 2.50
CA ARG A 149 8.94 20.07 1.84
C ARG A 149 10.11 21.00 2.10
N HIS A 150 10.54 21.71 1.08
CA HIS A 150 11.56 22.74 1.08
C HIS A 150 10.92 24.08 0.71
N PRO A 151 10.35 24.85 1.67
CA PRO A 151 9.64 26.10 1.36
C PRO A 151 10.48 27.11 0.56
N GLY A 152 11.82 27.07 0.69
CA GLY A 152 12.74 27.92 -0.08
C GLY A 152 13.08 27.41 -1.49
N ASP A 153 12.81 26.14 -1.79
CA ASP A 153 13.05 25.52 -3.10
C ASP A 153 12.04 24.39 -3.37
N PRO A 154 10.76 24.72 -3.67
CA PRO A 154 9.70 23.71 -3.82
C PRO A 154 9.95 22.67 -4.91
N GLY A 155 10.86 22.92 -5.87
CA GLY A 155 11.23 21.93 -6.88
C GLY A 155 11.94 20.69 -6.32
N ARG A 156 12.42 20.77 -5.07
CA ARG A 156 13.04 19.66 -4.34
C ARG A 156 12.04 18.85 -3.52
N ASP A 157 10.78 19.28 -3.43
CA ASP A 157 9.76 18.63 -2.61
C ASP A 157 9.52 17.19 -3.07
N ILE A 158 9.43 16.27 -2.11
CA ILE A 158 9.24 14.84 -2.37
C ILE A 158 8.19 14.29 -1.39
N ALA A 159 7.34 13.40 -1.89
CA ALA A 159 6.52 12.52 -1.06
C ALA A 159 6.77 11.05 -1.39
N TYR A 160 6.59 10.20 -0.39
CA TYR A 160 6.66 8.75 -0.49
C TYR A 160 5.35 8.15 -0.04
N VAL A 161 4.73 7.25 -0.82
CA VAL A 161 3.44 6.61 -0.50
C VAL A 161 3.50 5.13 -0.89
N GLY A 162 3.01 4.22 -0.04
CA GLY A 162 2.90 2.81 -0.42
C GLY A 162 2.76 1.86 0.77
N GLY A 163 3.36 0.66 0.63
CA GLY A 163 3.23 -0.44 1.59
C GLY A 163 4.31 -0.49 2.67
N ILE A 164 5.39 0.29 2.57
CA ILE A 164 6.61 0.10 3.37
C ILE A 164 6.61 1.00 4.60
N ASP A 165 6.52 0.40 5.79
CA ASP A 165 6.73 1.04 7.09
C ASP A 165 8.22 1.33 7.35
N LEU A 166 8.51 2.31 8.21
CA LEU A 166 9.85 2.51 8.79
C LEU A 166 10.14 1.52 9.93
N GLY A 167 10.15 0.21 9.62
CA GLY A 167 10.33 -0.84 10.63
C GLY A 167 11.08 -2.07 10.14
N HIS A 168 11.40 -2.95 11.08
CA HIS A 168 12.09 -4.22 10.88
C HIS A 168 11.41 -5.07 9.80
N SER A 169 12.20 -5.90 9.11
CA SER A 169 11.81 -6.77 7.97
C SER A 169 11.59 -6.07 6.65
N ARG A 170 11.64 -4.74 6.60
CA ARG A 170 11.28 -4.01 5.38
C ARG A 170 12.51 -3.78 4.50
N ARG A 171 13.74 -3.75 5.03
CA ARG A 171 14.98 -3.53 4.26
C ARG A 171 15.45 -4.79 3.52
N ASP A 172 14.59 -5.36 2.69
CA ASP A 172 14.97 -6.40 1.72
C ASP A 172 15.25 -5.78 0.34
N ASP A 173 15.82 -6.58 -0.56
CA ASP A 173 16.14 -6.21 -1.94
C ASP A 173 15.69 -7.30 -2.94
N ALA A 174 16.04 -7.11 -4.21
CA ALA A 174 15.61 -8.02 -5.29
C ALA A 174 16.19 -9.43 -5.19
N ASP A 175 17.21 -9.69 -4.35
CA ASP A 175 17.70 -11.05 -4.11
C ASP A 175 16.74 -11.84 -3.21
N HIS A 176 15.92 -11.16 -2.41
CA HIS A 176 14.99 -11.74 -1.43
C HIS A 176 15.72 -12.60 -0.38
N ALA A 177 16.77 -12.02 0.20
CA ALA A 177 17.56 -12.64 1.26
C ALA A 177 17.02 -12.34 2.67
N GLY A 178 16.02 -11.45 2.76
CA GLY A 178 15.43 -10.98 3.99
C GLY A 178 16.28 -9.92 4.69
N ASP A 179 15.59 -9.02 5.38
CA ASP A 179 16.20 -8.00 6.21
C ASP A 179 17.03 -8.63 7.36
N PRO A 180 18.28 -8.18 7.60
CA PRO A 180 19.02 -8.56 8.79
C PRO A 180 18.30 -8.25 10.10
N GLN A 181 17.46 -7.21 10.14
CA GLN A 181 16.63 -6.83 11.28
C GLN A 181 15.23 -7.42 11.10
N ALA A 182 15.12 -8.73 11.31
CA ALA A 182 13.89 -9.46 11.08
C ALA A 182 12.91 -9.41 12.26
N GLN A 183 11.62 -9.36 11.94
CA GLN A 183 10.52 -9.64 12.85
C GLN A 183 10.20 -11.14 12.86
N PRO A 184 9.74 -11.68 14.00
CA PRO A 184 9.28 -13.06 14.04
C PRO A 184 8.13 -13.30 13.06
N MET A 185 8.29 -14.29 12.18
CA MET A 185 7.27 -14.81 11.27
C MET A 185 7.19 -16.33 11.40
N PRO A 186 6.17 -17.00 10.84
CA PRO A 186 6.09 -18.46 10.85
C PRO A 186 7.36 -19.09 10.26
N ASP A 187 7.83 -20.19 10.87
CA ASP A 187 9.10 -20.87 10.55
C ASP A 187 9.33 -21.15 9.06
N VAL A 188 8.25 -21.24 8.25
CA VAL A 188 8.31 -21.42 6.81
C VAL A 188 9.09 -20.30 6.09
N TYR A 189 9.15 -19.11 6.68
CA TYR A 189 9.87 -17.95 6.14
C TYR A 189 11.35 -17.89 6.58
N GLY A 190 11.79 -18.81 7.43
CA GLY A 190 13.16 -18.83 7.95
C GLY A 190 13.46 -17.73 8.97
N GLU A 191 14.74 -17.58 9.33
CA GLU A 191 15.21 -16.63 10.35
C GLU A 191 15.16 -15.17 9.87
N ARG A 192 15.35 -14.95 8.56
CA ARG A 192 15.25 -13.65 7.89
C ARG A 192 14.19 -13.77 6.79
N PRO A 193 12.91 -13.53 7.11
CA PRO A 193 11.82 -13.62 6.15
C PRO A 193 12.09 -12.71 4.94
N PRO A 194 12.10 -13.25 3.71
CA PRO A 194 12.16 -12.41 2.53
C PRO A 194 10.88 -11.58 2.38
N TRP A 195 11.02 -10.32 1.97
CA TRP A 195 9.95 -9.32 1.99
C TRP A 195 9.87 -8.56 0.67
N HIS A 196 8.77 -8.76 -0.07
CA HIS A 196 8.49 -8.06 -1.32
C HIS A 196 7.46 -6.96 -1.12
N ASP A 197 7.80 -5.72 -1.45
CA ASP A 197 6.92 -4.57 -1.28
C ASP A 197 7.25 -3.42 -2.25
N VAL A 198 6.35 -2.44 -2.37
CA VAL A 198 6.51 -1.30 -3.27
C VAL A 198 6.10 0.01 -2.57
N GLN A 199 6.96 1.01 -2.69
CA GLN A 199 6.68 2.42 -2.38
C GLN A 199 6.72 3.23 -3.68
N VAL A 200 6.06 4.38 -3.77
CA VAL A 200 6.28 5.34 -4.86
C VAL A 200 6.89 6.62 -4.32
N ARG A 201 7.87 7.16 -5.05
CA ARG A 201 8.41 8.51 -4.90
C ARG A 201 7.65 9.45 -5.82
N ILE A 202 7.24 10.60 -5.30
CA ILE A 202 6.43 11.60 -5.99
C ILE A 202 7.16 12.93 -5.92
N GLN A 203 7.32 13.59 -7.06
CA GLN A 203 7.67 15.01 -7.18
C GLN A 203 6.62 15.73 -8.02
N GLY A 204 6.47 17.03 -7.80
CA GLY A 204 5.47 17.85 -8.46
C GLY A 204 4.24 18.14 -7.58
N PRO A 205 3.16 18.70 -8.16
CA PRO A 205 2.05 19.25 -7.39
C PRO A 205 1.39 18.26 -6.41
N ALA A 206 1.39 16.95 -6.70
CA ALA A 206 0.85 15.89 -5.85
C ALA A 206 1.52 15.79 -4.46
N VAL A 207 2.74 16.32 -4.29
CA VAL A 207 3.37 16.37 -2.96
C VAL A 207 2.54 17.23 -1.99
N GLY A 208 1.92 18.31 -2.49
CA GLY A 208 1.02 19.12 -1.68
C GLY A 208 -0.24 18.37 -1.25
N ASP A 209 -0.72 17.42 -2.06
CA ASP A 209 -1.88 16.60 -1.71
C ASP A 209 -1.54 15.65 -0.56
N VAL A 210 -0.38 14.99 -0.62
CA VAL A 210 0.10 14.12 0.47
C VAL A 210 0.34 14.93 1.76
N ASP A 211 0.89 16.13 1.65
CA ASP A 211 0.99 17.08 2.76
C ASP A 211 -0.39 17.38 3.38
N THR A 212 -1.38 17.73 2.54
CA THR A 212 -2.76 17.97 3.00
C THR A 212 -3.36 16.76 3.72
N VAL A 213 -3.06 15.52 3.30
CA VAL A 213 -3.50 14.31 4.03
C VAL A 213 -2.98 14.30 5.46
N PHE A 214 -1.69 14.61 5.68
CA PHE A 214 -1.12 14.69 7.03
C PHE A 214 -1.80 15.78 7.85
N ARG A 215 -1.90 16.99 7.29
CA ARG A 215 -2.44 18.16 7.98
C ARG A 215 -3.89 17.96 8.43
N GLU A 216 -4.73 17.39 7.58
CA GLU A 216 -6.13 17.10 7.95
C GLU A 216 -6.23 16.17 9.17
N ARG A 217 -5.37 15.15 9.27
CA ARG A 217 -5.30 14.29 10.46
C ARG A 217 -4.69 15.00 11.66
N TRP A 218 -3.61 15.76 11.46
CA TRP A 218 -2.94 16.48 12.54
C TRP A 218 -3.87 17.50 13.21
N GLU A 219 -4.60 18.26 12.41
CA GLU A 219 -5.51 19.34 12.83
C GLU A 219 -6.88 18.83 13.33
N ASP A 220 -7.16 17.52 13.31
CA ASP A 220 -8.41 16.97 13.88
C ASP A 220 -8.45 17.24 15.40
N PRO A 221 -9.40 18.06 15.89
CA PRO A 221 -9.47 18.50 17.28
C PRO A 221 -9.92 17.39 18.25
N SER A 222 -10.29 16.22 17.73
CA SER A 222 -10.63 15.05 18.54
C SER A 222 -9.42 14.60 19.37
N PRO A 223 -9.63 14.11 20.60
CA PRO A 223 -8.54 13.57 21.39
C PRO A 223 -7.90 12.37 20.69
N LEU A 224 -6.57 12.26 20.76
CA LEU A 224 -5.79 11.14 20.17
C LEU A 224 -6.27 9.77 20.66
N SER A 225 -6.91 9.68 21.83
CA SER A 225 -7.55 8.46 22.34
C SER A 225 -8.89 8.74 23.00
N ASN A 226 -9.90 7.96 22.64
CA ASN A 226 -11.23 7.99 23.29
C ASN A 226 -11.31 7.16 24.58
N ASN A 227 -10.23 6.46 24.97
CA ASN A 227 -10.21 5.65 26.18
C ASN A 227 -9.71 6.50 27.37
N PRO A 228 -10.55 6.76 28.39
CA PRO A 228 -10.19 7.63 29.51
C PRO A 228 -9.03 7.08 30.35
N MET A 229 -8.89 5.76 30.47
CA MET A 229 -7.76 5.14 31.17
C MET A 229 -6.44 5.39 30.45
N ARG A 230 -6.46 5.40 29.11
CA ARG A 230 -5.27 5.71 28.30
C ARG A 230 -4.89 7.18 28.45
N VAL A 231 -5.86 8.09 28.33
CA VAL A 231 -5.63 9.52 28.49
C VAL A 231 -5.08 9.84 29.88
N ALA A 232 -5.61 9.21 30.93
CA ALA A 232 -5.09 9.35 32.28
C ALA A 232 -3.64 8.83 32.39
N ARG A 233 -3.34 7.66 31.81
CA ARG A 233 -1.99 7.10 31.78
C ARG A 233 -1.00 8.04 31.09
N ASP A 234 -1.38 8.60 29.94
CA ASP A 234 -0.51 9.49 29.16
C ASP A 234 -0.16 10.76 29.92
N ARG A 235 -1.17 11.36 30.57
CA ARG A 235 -0.99 12.53 31.44
C ARG A 235 -0.08 12.22 32.63
N VAL A 236 -0.22 11.05 33.25
CA VAL A 236 0.66 10.63 34.35
C VAL A 236 2.10 10.40 33.87
N SER A 237 2.28 9.88 32.66
CA SER A 237 3.60 9.70 32.05
C SER A 237 4.18 10.97 31.41
N ASN A 238 3.52 12.13 31.58
CA ASN A 238 3.91 13.42 31.00
C ASN A 238 4.21 13.35 29.49
N ARG A 239 3.42 12.56 28.76
CA ARG A 239 3.54 12.46 27.29
C ARG A 239 2.91 13.65 26.62
N ASP A 240 3.50 14.05 25.51
CA ASP A 240 2.79 14.93 24.60
C ASP A 240 1.60 14.19 23.99
N ILE A 241 0.46 14.86 24.05
CA ILE A 241 -0.83 14.39 23.53
C ILE A 241 -1.60 15.54 22.89
N THR A 242 -0.97 16.72 22.75
CA THR A 242 -1.60 17.93 22.23
C THR A 242 -0.78 18.39 21.03
N PRO A 243 -1.31 18.25 19.80
CA PRO A 243 -0.55 18.63 18.62
C PRO A 243 -0.19 20.11 18.63
N ASP A 244 1.09 20.41 18.43
CA ASP A 244 1.51 21.78 18.16
C ASP A 244 0.95 22.29 16.83
N PRO A 245 0.80 23.62 16.65
CA PRO A 245 0.46 24.19 15.35
C PRO A 245 1.49 23.80 14.28
N LEU A 246 1.00 23.44 13.09
CA LEU A 246 1.86 23.24 11.93
C LEU A 246 2.27 24.60 11.34
N PRO A 247 3.44 24.70 10.68
CA PRO A 247 3.74 25.84 9.82
C PRO A 247 2.70 25.93 8.69
N ASP A 248 2.53 27.11 8.08
CA ASP A 248 1.66 27.27 6.92
C ASP A 248 1.99 26.24 5.83
N GLN A 249 0.98 25.78 5.11
CA GLN A 249 1.20 24.87 3.99
C GLN A 249 1.91 25.63 2.86
N PRO A 250 3.11 25.20 2.43
CA PRO A 250 3.75 25.80 1.26
C PRO A 250 2.89 25.59 0.01
N ASP A 251 3.07 26.47 -0.98
CA ASP A 251 2.47 26.31 -2.30
C ASP A 251 2.82 24.95 -2.91
N ASP A 252 2.01 24.50 -3.87
CA ASP A 252 2.30 23.26 -4.59
C ASP A 252 3.62 23.37 -5.37
N PRO A 253 4.44 22.30 -5.41
CA PRO A 253 5.66 22.28 -6.21
C PRO A 253 5.38 22.54 -7.69
N PRO A 254 6.37 23.06 -8.44
CA PRO A 254 6.26 23.17 -9.89
C PRO A 254 6.17 21.78 -10.54
N ASN A 255 5.75 21.74 -11.81
CA ASN A 255 5.72 20.49 -12.58
C ASN A 255 7.11 19.83 -12.65
N ALA A 256 7.15 18.52 -12.40
CA ALA A 256 8.35 17.69 -12.40
C ALA A 256 8.33 16.60 -13.50
N GLY A 257 7.17 16.24 -14.04
CA GLY A 257 7.04 15.14 -15.01
C GLY A 257 5.75 15.18 -15.82
N SER A 258 5.35 14.03 -16.38
CA SER A 258 4.18 13.86 -17.26
C SER A 258 3.01 13.13 -16.58
N GLN A 259 3.18 12.69 -15.34
CA GLN A 259 2.21 11.84 -14.66
C GLN A 259 1.09 12.68 -14.03
N HIS A 260 -0.14 12.21 -14.22
CA HIS A 260 -1.30 12.65 -13.46
C HIS A 260 -1.46 11.77 -12.22
N VAL A 261 -1.69 12.37 -11.06
CA VAL A 261 -1.75 11.68 -9.77
C VAL A 261 -3.03 12.01 -9.05
N GLN A 262 -3.74 10.97 -8.61
CA GLN A 262 -4.88 11.08 -7.72
C GLN A 262 -4.57 10.40 -6.38
N ILE A 263 -4.51 11.19 -5.31
CA ILE A 263 -4.39 10.67 -3.95
C ILE A 263 -5.76 10.17 -3.46
N LEU A 264 -5.80 8.90 -3.08
CA LEU A 264 -6.99 8.15 -2.66
C LEU A 264 -6.84 7.69 -1.22
N ARG A 265 -7.95 7.66 -0.47
CA ARG A 265 -7.94 7.35 0.96
C ARG A 265 -9.12 6.48 1.38
N THR A 266 -8.89 5.75 2.47
CA THR A 266 -9.97 5.20 3.28
C THR A 266 -9.96 5.88 4.64
N TYR A 267 -11.13 6.26 5.12
CA TYR A 267 -11.38 6.57 6.53
C TYR A 267 -12.72 5.96 6.95
N PRO A 268 -12.80 5.28 8.10
CA PRO A 268 -14.05 4.67 8.54
C PRO A 268 -15.09 5.72 8.91
N HIS A 269 -16.37 5.38 8.72
CA HIS A 269 -17.44 6.13 9.36
C HIS A 269 -17.40 5.94 10.88
N ARG A 270 -17.27 7.05 11.63
CA ARG A 270 -17.24 7.09 13.10
C ARG A 270 -18.44 7.88 13.64
N ARG A 271 -19.30 7.22 14.43
CA ARG A 271 -20.50 7.85 15.01
C ARG A 271 -20.22 8.93 16.06
N ARG A 272 -19.07 8.86 16.73
CA ARG A 272 -18.62 9.82 17.75
C ARG A 272 -17.22 10.27 17.37
N ASN A 273 -16.95 11.56 17.56
CA ASN A 273 -15.67 12.18 17.19
C ASN A 273 -15.34 11.83 15.73
N SER A 274 -16.27 12.10 14.80
CA SER A 274 -16.04 11.89 13.37
C SER A 274 -14.91 12.81 12.91
N TYR A 275 -14.12 12.37 11.93
CA TYR A 275 -13.11 13.22 11.32
C TYR A 275 -13.80 14.44 10.67
N PRO A 276 -13.39 15.68 10.98
CA PRO A 276 -13.99 16.86 10.36
C PRO A 276 -13.86 16.85 8.83
N PHE A 277 -12.74 16.33 8.32
CA PHE A 277 -12.44 16.19 6.90
C PHE A 277 -13.05 14.95 6.24
N ALA A 278 -13.67 14.05 7.00
CA ALA A 278 -14.33 12.83 6.51
C ALA A 278 -15.48 12.39 7.44
N PRO A 279 -16.54 13.21 7.59
CA PRO A 279 -17.58 13.00 8.61
C PRO A 279 -18.38 11.71 8.38
N GLU A 280 -18.61 11.36 7.11
CA GLU A 280 -19.24 10.10 6.70
C GLU A 280 -18.21 8.97 6.46
N GLY A 281 -16.94 9.21 6.77
CA GLY A 281 -15.81 8.44 6.29
C GLY A 281 -15.51 8.72 4.81
N GLU A 282 -14.36 8.25 4.33
CA GLU A 282 -13.94 8.33 2.92
C GLU A 282 -13.66 6.92 2.41
N ARG A 283 -14.03 6.64 1.15
CA ARG A 283 -13.88 5.34 0.48
C ARG A 283 -13.44 5.53 -0.97
N SER A 284 -12.61 6.55 -1.21
CA SER A 284 -12.18 6.94 -2.55
C SER A 284 -11.31 5.87 -3.20
N ILE A 285 -10.55 5.10 -2.42
CA ILE A 285 -9.83 3.91 -2.89
C ILE A 285 -10.79 2.90 -3.53
N ALA A 286 -11.81 2.44 -2.79
CA ALA A 286 -12.78 1.48 -3.28
C ALA A 286 -13.51 2.01 -4.54
N ARG A 287 -13.88 3.28 -4.55
CA ARG A 287 -14.57 3.90 -5.70
C ARG A 287 -13.67 4.02 -6.94
N ALA A 288 -12.39 4.34 -6.76
CA ALA A 288 -11.43 4.41 -7.85
C ALA A 288 -11.24 3.02 -8.48
N TYR A 289 -11.07 1.97 -7.68
CA TYR A 289 -11.05 0.59 -8.17
C TYR A 289 -12.33 0.24 -8.95
N LEU A 290 -13.51 0.52 -8.39
CA LEU A 290 -14.79 0.26 -9.07
C LEU A 290 -14.93 1.00 -10.40
N LYS A 291 -14.39 2.21 -10.50
CA LYS A 291 -14.40 3.00 -11.72
C LYS A 291 -13.43 2.43 -12.75
N ALA A 292 -12.18 2.20 -12.37
CA ALA A 292 -11.15 1.65 -13.25
C ALA A 292 -11.49 0.24 -13.75
N LEU A 293 -12.07 -0.62 -12.90
CA LEU A 293 -12.49 -1.98 -13.25
C LEU A 293 -13.57 -2.02 -14.34
N LYS A 294 -14.44 -1.00 -14.45
CA LYS A 294 -15.42 -0.91 -15.54
C LYS A 294 -14.75 -0.74 -16.91
N ARG A 295 -13.52 -0.23 -16.93
CA ARG A 295 -12.72 -0.03 -18.14
C ARG A 295 -11.77 -1.16 -18.46
N ALA A 296 -11.53 -2.09 -17.53
CA ALA A 296 -10.65 -3.24 -17.75
C ALA A 296 -11.12 -4.10 -18.95
N ARG A 297 -10.19 -4.47 -19.84
CA ARG A 297 -10.46 -5.24 -21.07
C ARG A 297 -9.50 -6.42 -21.30
N ARG A 298 -8.21 -6.31 -20.95
CA ARG A 298 -7.19 -7.32 -21.29
C ARG A 298 -6.46 -7.90 -20.10
N LEU A 299 -5.93 -7.07 -19.20
CA LEU A 299 -5.15 -7.57 -18.07
C LEU A 299 -5.33 -6.69 -16.84
N ILE A 300 -5.65 -7.35 -15.74
CA ILE A 300 -5.46 -6.85 -14.39
C ILE A 300 -4.24 -7.58 -13.81
N TYR A 301 -3.21 -6.83 -13.45
CA TYR A 301 -2.05 -7.32 -12.72
C TYR A 301 -2.12 -6.85 -11.27
N LEU A 302 -2.00 -7.77 -10.31
CA LEU A 302 -2.14 -7.52 -8.88
C LEU A 302 -0.96 -8.09 -8.09
N GLU A 303 -0.50 -7.33 -7.11
CA GLU A 303 0.29 -7.85 -5.99
C GLU A 303 -0.38 -7.39 -4.71
N ASP A 304 -0.80 -8.33 -3.87
CA ASP A 304 -1.55 -8.01 -2.67
C ASP A 304 -1.27 -9.00 -1.53
N GLN A 305 -1.08 -8.47 -0.33
CA GLN A 305 -0.85 -9.23 0.89
C GLN A 305 -2.00 -10.21 1.22
N TYR A 306 -3.23 -9.86 0.87
CA TYR A 306 -4.41 -10.56 1.38
C TYR A 306 -5.25 -11.22 0.30
N LEU A 307 -5.77 -10.48 -0.69
CA LEU A 307 -6.75 -10.94 -1.68
C LEU A 307 -7.79 -11.91 -1.07
N TRP A 308 -8.40 -11.53 0.05
CA TRP A 308 -9.22 -12.45 0.85
C TRP A 308 -10.62 -11.96 1.20
N SER A 309 -11.09 -10.88 0.56
CA SER A 309 -12.48 -10.43 0.74
C SER A 309 -13.37 -10.87 -0.39
N SER A 310 -14.47 -11.56 -0.05
CA SER A 310 -15.48 -11.99 -1.03
C SER A 310 -16.26 -10.83 -1.64
N ASP A 311 -16.35 -9.70 -0.95
CA ASP A 311 -17.00 -8.47 -1.40
C ASP A 311 -16.10 -7.78 -2.44
N VAL A 312 -14.80 -7.61 -2.12
CA VAL A 312 -13.81 -7.05 -3.04
C VAL A 312 -13.62 -7.94 -4.28
N ALA A 313 -13.47 -9.25 -4.09
CA ALA A 313 -13.33 -10.20 -5.19
C ALA A 313 -14.54 -10.21 -6.13
N ALA A 314 -15.75 -9.86 -5.63
CA ALA A 314 -16.93 -9.74 -6.49
C ALA A 314 -16.78 -8.63 -7.53
N CYS A 315 -16.14 -7.50 -7.17
CA CYS A 315 -15.90 -6.39 -8.10
C CYS A 315 -15.04 -6.82 -9.29
N PHE A 316 -13.95 -7.57 -9.03
CA PHE A 316 -13.09 -8.13 -10.08
C PHE A 316 -13.80 -9.23 -10.88
N ALA A 317 -14.59 -10.08 -10.21
CA ALA A 317 -15.38 -11.11 -10.89
C ALA A 317 -16.39 -10.51 -11.88
N GLU A 318 -17.07 -9.41 -11.53
CA GLU A 318 -17.98 -8.72 -12.45
C GLU A 318 -17.23 -8.13 -13.66
N ALA A 319 -16.04 -7.57 -13.48
CA ALA A 319 -15.21 -7.10 -14.60
C ALA A 319 -14.80 -8.26 -15.53
N LEU A 320 -14.35 -9.38 -14.97
CA LEU A 320 -13.98 -10.60 -15.71
C LEU A 320 -15.17 -11.25 -16.44
N LYS A 321 -16.37 -11.15 -15.86
CA LYS A 321 -17.62 -11.61 -16.48
C LYS A 321 -18.03 -10.72 -17.64
N ALA A 322 -17.91 -9.41 -17.48
CA ALA A 322 -18.28 -8.43 -18.50
C ALA A 322 -17.33 -8.45 -19.70
N ASN A 323 -16.07 -8.88 -19.52
CA ASN A 323 -15.02 -8.84 -20.53
C ASN A 323 -14.37 -10.22 -20.72
N PRO A 324 -14.78 -10.98 -21.76
CA PRO A 324 -14.27 -12.34 -22.00
C PRO A 324 -12.76 -12.44 -22.25
N ASP A 325 -12.15 -11.38 -22.78
CA ASP A 325 -10.72 -11.32 -23.08
C ASP A 325 -9.85 -10.84 -21.90
N LEU A 326 -10.49 -10.43 -20.80
CA LEU A 326 -9.79 -9.92 -19.62
C LEU A 326 -9.17 -11.08 -18.84
N HIS A 327 -7.90 -10.96 -18.52
CA HIS A 327 -7.16 -11.89 -17.65
C HIS A 327 -6.81 -11.20 -16.34
N LEU A 328 -6.57 -12.00 -15.30
CA LEU A 328 -6.11 -11.55 -14.00
C LEU A 328 -4.89 -12.36 -13.58
N ILE A 329 -3.79 -11.66 -13.32
CA ILE A 329 -2.58 -12.21 -12.69
C ILE A 329 -2.51 -11.63 -11.28
N ALA A 330 -2.40 -12.48 -10.26
CA ALA A 330 -2.21 -12.08 -8.87
C ALA A 330 -0.98 -12.75 -8.27
N VAL A 331 -0.12 -11.96 -7.62
CA VAL A 331 0.99 -12.44 -6.79
C VAL A 331 0.63 -12.16 -5.33
N VAL A 332 0.60 -13.21 -4.51
CA VAL A 332 0.13 -13.16 -3.11
C VAL A 332 1.10 -13.95 -2.22
N PRO A 333 1.14 -13.72 -0.90
CA PRO A 333 1.98 -14.55 -0.04
C PRO A 333 1.45 -15.99 -0.01
N SER A 334 2.35 -16.95 -0.21
CA SER A 334 2.03 -18.40 -0.18
C SER A 334 1.48 -18.83 1.18
N PHE A 335 1.94 -18.20 2.25
CA PHE A 335 1.56 -18.51 3.63
C PHE A 335 1.13 -17.24 4.38
N PRO A 336 0.22 -17.34 5.36
CA PRO A 336 -0.06 -16.25 6.30
C PRO A 336 1.17 -15.75 7.06
N ASP A 337 1.17 -14.49 7.49
CA ASP A 337 2.18 -13.90 8.38
C ASP A 337 1.99 -14.24 9.86
N GLN A 338 0.84 -14.84 10.21
CA GLN A 338 0.51 -15.17 11.58
C GLN A 338 0.31 -16.68 11.76
N THR A 339 0.48 -17.13 13.01
CA THR A 339 0.16 -18.50 13.42
C THR A 339 -1.09 -18.54 14.30
N GLY A 340 -1.74 -19.71 14.38
CA GLY A 340 -2.89 -19.93 15.25
C GLY A 340 -4.24 -19.68 14.59
N LEU A 341 -5.23 -19.22 15.39
CA LEU A 341 -6.65 -19.15 14.96
C LEU A 341 -6.89 -18.14 13.82
N SER A 342 -6.12 -17.05 13.74
CA SER A 342 -6.19 -16.07 12.65
C SER A 342 -5.92 -16.73 11.29
N THR A 343 -4.84 -17.54 11.20
CA THR A 343 -4.47 -18.35 10.02
C THR A 343 -5.65 -19.07 9.35
N THR A 344 -6.59 -19.61 10.14
CA THR A 344 -7.75 -20.32 9.58
C THR A 344 -8.77 -19.36 8.97
N GLY A 345 -9.05 -18.23 9.63
CA GLY A 345 -9.97 -17.21 9.13
C GLY A 345 -9.44 -16.52 7.87
N GLU A 346 -8.14 -16.24 7.87
CA GLU A 346 -7.39 -15.69 6.72
C GLU A 346 -7.49 -16.58 5.48
N ASN A 347 -7.12 -17.87 5.65
CA ASN A 347 -7.23 -18.85 4.59
C ASN A 347 -8.69 -19.08 4.14
N LEU A 348 -9.66 -19.02 5.06
CA LEU A 348 -11.08 -19.13 4.71
C LEU A 348 -11.52 -17.97 3.80
N GLY A 349 -11.14 -16.74 4.15
CA GLY A 349 -11.42 -15.56 3.33
C GLY A 349 -10.80 -15.68 1.93
N ARG A 350 -9.52 -16.08 1.87
CA ARG A 350 -8.78 -16.20 0.62
C ARG A 350 -9.34 -17.28 -0.28
N ASN A 351 -9.63 -18.47 0.28
CA ASN A 351 -10.27 -19.55 -0.47
C ASN A 351 -11.59 -19.09 -1.09
N ARG A 352 -12.46 -18.39 -0.33
CA ARG A 352 -13.73 -17.89 -0.85
C ARG A 352 -13.57 -16.82 -1.93
N ALA A 353 -12.61 -15.92 -1.77
CA ALA A 353 -12.29 -14.92 -2.79
C ALA A 353 -11.83 -15.58 -4.10
N LEU A 354 -10.90 -16.54 -4.01
CA LEU A 354 -10.40 -17.28 -5.18
C LEU A 354 -11.47 -18.15 -5.83
N ASP A 355 -12.31 -18.83 -5.02
CA ASP A 355 -13.43 -19.63 -5.54
C ASP A 355 -14.42 -18.76 -6.31
N LYS A 356 -14.72 -17.55 -5.82
CA LYS A 356 -15.61 -16.60 -6.50
C LYS A 356 -15.04 -16.15 -7.85
N LEU A 357 -13.75 -15.83 -7.90
CA LEU A 357 -13.08 -15.44 -9.13
C LEU A 357 -13.07 -16.63 -10.13
N ARG A 358 -12.57 -17.79 -9.70
CA ARG A 358 -12.45 -19.00 -10.53
C ARG A 358 -13.78 -19.53 -11.04
N ALA A 359 -14.88 -19.32 -10.32
CA ALA A 359 -16.22 -19.69 -10.78
C ALA A 359 -16.65 -18.91 -12.04
N VAL A 360 -16.10 -17.72 -12.28
CA VAL A 360 -16.45 -16.87 -13.42
C VAL A 360 -15.45 -17.00 -14.57
N ALA A 361 -14.16 -17.17 -14.27
CA ALA A 361 -13.10 -17.12 -15.27
C ALA A 361 -11.95 -18.12 -14.99
N PRO A 362 -12.23 -19.43 -14.92
CA PRO A 362 -11.29 -20.45 -14.42
C PRO A 362 -9.95 -20.47 -15.17
N ASP A 363 -9.96 -20.26 -16.48
CA ASP A 363 -8.76 -20.30 -17.34
C ASP A 363 -8.12 -18.92 -17.56
N ARG A 364 -8.66 -17.86 -16.95
CA ARG A 364 -8.18 -16.47 -17.12
C ARG A 364 -7.74 -15.84 -15.81
N ILE A 365 -7.69 -16.62 -14.73
CA ILE A 365 -7.22 -16.18 -13.42
C ILE A 365 -6.03 -17.03 -13.02
N ALA A 366 -4.89 -16.39 -12.84
CA ALA A 366 -3.68 -17.03 -12.38
C ALA A 366 -3.20 -16.37 -11.09
N VAL A 367 -2.94 -17.19 -10.07
CA VAL A 367 -2.54 -16.73 -8.74
C VAL A 367 -1.27 -17.45 -8.36
N TYR A 368 -0.26 -16.71 -7.93
CA TYR A 368 1.08 -17.21 -7.69
C TYR A 368 1.60 -16.77 -6.32
N GLY A 369 2.48 -17.57 -5.76
CA GLY A 369 3.29 -17.21 -4.60
C GLY A 369 4.78 -17.29 -4.95
N PRO A 370 5.58 -16.26 -4.63
CA PRO A 370 7.01 -16.26 -4.90
C PRO A 370 7.82 -17.02 -3.84
N GLU A 371 8.98 -17.55 -4.26
CA GLU A 371 10.07 -18.04 -3.41
C GLU A 371 11.41 -17.48 -3.89
N ASN A 372 12.36 -17.31 -2.97
CA ASN A 372 13.72 -16.93 -3.30
C ASN A 372 14.51 -18.12 -3.90
N ARG A 373 15.77 -17.90 -4.27
CA ARG A 373 16.62 -18.93 -4.91
C ARG A 373 16.92 -20.13 -4.01
N GLU A 374 16.82 -19.96 -2.70
CA GLU A 374 17.00 -21.02 -1.71
C GLU A 374 15.71 -21.85 -1.49
N GLY A 375 14.59 -21.42 -2.08
CA GLY A 375 13.28 -22.05 -1.91
C GLY A 375 12.49 -21.54 -0.71
N THR A 376 12.96 -20.49 -0.03
CA THR A 376 12.23 -19.82 1.05
C THR A 376 11.11 -18.98 0.44
N PRO A 377 9.85 -19.10 0.89
CA PRO A 377 8.76 -18.26 0.40
C PRO A 377 9.05 -16.78 0.64
N VAL A 378 8.71 -15.95 -0.34
CA VAL A 378 8.80 -14.51 -0.22
C VAL A 378 7.46 -13.96 0.27
N TYR A 379 7.49 -13.17 1.34
CA TYR A 379 6.29 -12.53 1.85
C TYR A 379 5.93 -11.31 1.00
N VAL A 380 4.87 -11.43 0.21
CA VAL A 380 4.32 -10.34 -0.60
C VAL A 380 3.53 -9.41 0.32
N HIS A 381 4.10 -8.26 0.64
CA HIS A 381 3.43 -7.19 1.37
C HIS A 381 2.95 -6.05 0.45
N ALA A 382 3.39 -6.03 -0.82
CA ALA A 382 2.94 -5.08 -1.83
C ALA A 382 1.40 -4.93 -1.88
N LYS A 383 0.95 -3.72 -2.23
CA LYS A 383 -0.43 -3.43 -2.63
C LYS A 383 -0.41 -2.64 -3.94
N VAL A 384 -0.32 -3.38 -5.03
CA VAL A 384 -0.15 -2.86 -6.39
C VAL A 384 -1.26 -3.38 -7.29
N CYS A 385 -1.84 -2.51 -8.10
CA CYS A 385 -2.73 -2.89 -9.18
C CYS A 385 -2.40 -2.12 -10.45
N VAL A 386 -2.33 -2.82 -11.58
CA VAL A 386 -2.22 -2.24 -12.92
C VAL A 386 -3.34 -2.78 -13.80
N ILE A 387 -4.09 -1.87 -14.43
CA ILE A 387 -5.20 -2.21 -15.33
C ILE A 387 -4.84 -1.75 -16.75
N ASP A 388 -4.77 -2.74 -17.66
CA ASP A 388 -4.53 -2.58 -19.09
C ASP A 388 -3.31 -1.71 -19.47
N ASP A 389 -2.29 -1.66 -18.60
CA ASP A 389 -1.13 -0.78 -18.75
C ASP A 389 -1.50 0.71 -18.86
N ILE A 390 -2.64 1.13 -18.28
CA ILE A 390 -3.14 2.51 -18.34
C ILE A 390 -3.17 3.14 -16.95
N TRP A 391 -3.87 2.48 -16.04
CA TRP A 391 -4.09 2.95 -14.67
C TRP A 391 -3.30 2.06 -13.73
N ALA A 392 -2.44 2.68 -12.92
CA ALA A 392 -1.67 2.00 -11.91
C ALA A 392 -1.97 2.61 -10.54
N VAL A 393 -1.99 1.80 -9.50
CA VAL A 393 -2.11 2.25 -8.12
C VAL A 393 -1.12 1.50 -7.24
N VAL A 394 -0.46 2.25 -6.35
CA VAL A 394 0.40 1.74 -5.28
C VAL A 394 -0.04 2.41 -3.99
N GLY A 395 -0.20 1.66 -2.91
CA GLY A 395 -0.69 2.22 -1.66
C GLY A 395 -0.50 1.31 -0.47
N SER A 396 -1.23 1.62 0.60
CA SER A 396 -1.30 0.81 1.81
C SER A 396 -2.53 -0.11 1.85
N ASP A 397 -3.47 0.04 0.92
CA ASP A 397 -4.76 -0.65 0.93
C ASP A 397 -4.67 -2.08 0.42
N ASN A 398 -4.98 -3.03 1.29
CA ASN A 398 -5.12 -4.40 0.85
C ASN A 398 -6.46 -4.61 0.13
N LEU A 399 -6.54 -5.63 -0.73
CA LEU A 399 -7.76 -6.07 -1.38
C LEU A 399 -8.68 -6.84 -0.41
N ASN A 400 -9.14 -6.12 0.62
CA ASN A 400 -10.12 -6.57 1.58
C ASN A 400 -11.08 -5.45 2.02
N ARG A 401 -12.19 -5.82 2.67
CA ARG A 401 -13.19 -4.86 3.16
C ARG A 401 -12.63 -3.99 4.27
N ARG A 402 -11.69 -4.49 5.06
CA ARG A 402 -11.01 -3.75 6.13
C ARG A 402 -10.29 -2.51 5.58
N SER A 403 -9.42 -2.64 4.60
CA SER A 403 -8.70 -1.54 3.96
C SER A 403 -9.62 -0.66 3.11
N TRP A 404 -10.67 -1.22 2.51
CA TRP A 404 -11.60 -0.43 1.69
C TRP A 404 -12.64 0.36 2.49
N THR A 405 -12.84 0.06 3.79
CA THR A 405 -13.94 0.68 4.55
C THR A 405 -13.65 1.00 6.01
N TYR A 406 -12.62 0.40 6.62
CA TYR A 406 -12.44 0.32 8.08
C TYR A 406 -11.14 0.95 8.59
N ASP A 407 -10.00 0.48 8.12
CA ASP A 407 -8.69 1.04 8.49
C ASP A 407 -8.41 2.28 7.66
N SER A 408 -7.64 3.23 8.19
CA SER A 408 -7.26 4.38 7.38
C SER A 408 -6.15 3.99 6.43
N GLU A 409 -6.33 4.22 5.14
CA GLU A 409 -5.40 3.85 4.07
C GLU A 409 -5.08 5.06 3.19
N LEU A 410 -3.99 4.98 2.42
CA LEU A 410 -3.56 5.97 1.45
C LEU A 410 -2.99 5.25 0.22
N SER A 411 -3.43 5.68 -0.98
CA SER A 411 -2.97 5.10 -2.24
C SER A 411 -2.76 6.20 -3.28
N CYS A 412 -1.73 6.03 -4.10
CA CYS A 412 -1.36 6.90 -5.20
C CYS A 412 -1.79 6.23 -6.50
N ALA A 413 -2.85 6.74 -7.13
CA ALA A 413 -3.26 6.32 -8.47
C ALA A 413 -2.61 7.21 -9.53
N VAL A 414 -2.06 6.59 -10.57
CA VAL A 414 -1.25 7.25 -11.60
C VAL A 414 -1.77 6.90 -12.98
N ILE A 415 -1.86 7.93 -13.83
CA ILE A 415 -2.03 7.82 -15.28
C ILE A 415 -0.98 8.72 -15.92
N ASP A 416 -0.17 8.16 -16.81
CA ASP A 416 0.85 8.93 -17.52
C ASP A 416 0.23 9.65 -18.72
N GLU A 417 0.66 10.89 -18.98
CA GLU A 417 0.42 11.51 -20.28
C GLU A 417 1.23 10.78 -21.38
N GLU A 418 2.45 10.33 -21.04
CA GLU A 418 3.32 9.62 -21.97
C GLU A 418 2.74 8.26 -22.36
N ARG A 419 2.50 8.09 -23.67
CA ARG A 419 2.08 6.82 -24.24
C ARG A 419 3.26 5.88 -24.38
N ASP A 420 3.05 4.63 -24.02
CA ASP A 420 3.98 3.57 -24.33
C ASP A 420 3.91 3.20 -25.81
N ARG A 421 5.07 2.97 -26.44
CA ARG A 421 5.16 2.69 -27.89
C ARG A 421 5.34 1.21 -28.22
N ARG A 422 5.44 0.33 -27.23
CA ARG A 422 5.57 -1.12 -27.44
C ARG A 422 4.22 -1.70 -27.83
N GLU A 423 4.23 -2.66 -28.73
CA GLU A 423 3.01 -3.36 -29.13
C GLU A 423 2.55 -4.34 -28.04
N PRO A 424 1.23 -4.45 -27.79
CA PRO A 424 0.15 -3.66 -28.37
C PRO A 424 0.12 -2.23 -27.80
N VAL A 425 0.06 -1.21 -28.67
CA VAL A 425 -0.02 0.21 -28.24
C VAL A 425 -1.34 0.58 -27.55
N ASP A 426 -2.41 -0.16 -27.81
CA ASP A 426 -3.72 -0.02 -27.17
C ASP A 426 -4.29 -1.40 -26.82
N PRO A 427 -3.77 -2.04 -25.75
CA PRO A 427 -4.19 -3.40 -25.39
C PRO A 427 -5.70 -3.47 -25.20
N ALA A 428 -6.28 -2.49 -24.50
CA ALA A 428 -7.70 -2.45 -24.19
C ALA A 428 -8.60 -2.25 -25.42
N GLY A 429 -8.08 -1.70 -26.53
CA GLY A 429 -8.85 -1.40 -27.73
C GLY A 429 -9.90 -0.30 -27.54
N LEU A 430 -9.74 0.55 -26.52
CA LEU A 430 -10.66 1.65 -26.20
C LEU A 430 -10.22 3.00 -26.78
N GLY A 431 -9.09 3.06 -27.49
CA GLY A 431 -8.45 4.30 -27.96
C GLY A 431 -7.61 5.01 -26.88
N ASP A 432 -7.60 4.43 -25.69
CA ASP A 432 -6.95 4.93 -24.49
C ASP A 432 -5.42 4.86 -24.63
N GLY A 433 -4.92 3.74 -25.16
CA GLY A 433 -3.51 3.43 -25.34
C GLY A 433 -2.75 3.23 -24.03
N ALA A 434 -1.83 2.27 -24.04
CA ALA A 434 -0.95 1.99 -22.90
C ALA A 434 -0.07 3.20 -22.55
N ARG A 435 0.24 3.31 -21.27
CA ARG A 435 0.97 4.42 -20.64
C ARG A 435 2.32 3.95 -20.13
N ALA A 436 3.33 4.81 -20.30
CA ALA A 436 4.72 4.47 -20.00
C ALA A 436 4.88 4.03 -18.53
N TYR A 437 4.42 4.84 -17.58
CA TYR A 437 4.47 4.50 -16.14
C TYR A 437 3.84 3.13 -15.82
N ALA A 438 2.57 2.94 -16.18
CA ALA A 438 1.81 1.75 -15.80
C ALA A 438 2.40 0.48 -16.44
N ARG A 439 2.79 0.54 -17.72
CA ARG A 439 3.45 -0.59 -18.39
C ARG A 439 4.81 -0.89 -17.77
N ASN A 440 5.64 0.13 -17.55
CA ASN A 440 6.98 -0.06 -16.96
C ASN A 440 6.88 -0.67 -15.56
N LEU A 441 5.96 -0.20 -14.71
CA LEU A 441 5.73 -0.79 -13.39
C LEU A 441 5.41 -2.29 -13.49
N ARG A 442 4.45 -2.67 -14.33
CA ARG A 442 4.09 -4.08 -14.53
C ARG A 442 5.26 -4.91 -15.05
N LEU A 443 6.00 -4.38 -16.03
CA LEU A 443 7.12 -5.10 -16.65
C LEU A 443 8.30 -5.26 -15.70
N SER A 444 8.62 -4.25 -14.88
CA SER A 444 9.67 -4.37 -13.86
C SER A 444 9.33 -5.44 -12.83
N LEU A 445 8.10 -5.44 -12.31
CA LEU A 445 7.64 -6.46 -11.36
C LEU A 445 7.63 -7.86 -11.99
N ALA A 446 7.10 -7.98 -13.22
CA ALA A 446 7.12 -9.24 -13.96
C ALA A 446 8.55 -9.74 -14.22
N GLY A 447 9.46 -8.84 -14.57
CA GLY A 447 10.86 -9.16 -14.85
C GLY A 447 11.56 -9.78 -13.66
N GLU A 448 11.33 -9.23 -12.47
CA GLU A 448 11.86 -9.78 -11.22
C GLU A 448 11.30 -11.17 -10.92
N HIS A 449 9.97 -11.32 -10.97
CA HIS A 449 9.30 -12.58 -10.64
C HIS A 449 9.65 -13.72 -11.61
N LEU A 450 9.86 -13.38 -12.88
CA LEU A 450 10.20 -14.35 -13.92
C LEU A 450 11.71 -14.50 -14.13
N GLU A 451 12.53 -13.71 -13.43
CA GLU A 451 13.99 -13.62 -13.59
C GLU A 451 14.42 -13.40 -15.05
N LEU A 452 13.77 -12.45 -15.73
CA LEU A 452 14.02 -12.13 -17.14
C LEU A 452 15.07 -11.03 -17.32
N SER A 453 15.75 -11.08 -18.47
CA SER A 453 16.62 -9.98 -18.91
C SER A 453 15.78 -8.83 -19.48
N ASP A 454 16.31 -7.60 -19.47
CA ASP A 454 15.63 -6.43 -20.04
C ASP A 454 15.19 -6.64 -21.50
N ALA A 455 15.97 -7.41 -22.27
CA ALA A 455 15.67 -7.70 -23.68
C ALA A 455 14.40 -8.57 -23.86
N ASP A 456 14.04 -9.37 -22.86
CA ASP A 456 12.88 -10.26 -22.90
C ASP A 456 11.61 -9.61 -22.33
N LEU A 457 11.73 -8.52 -21.58
CA LEU A 457 10.59 -7.85 -20.92
C LEU A 457 9.61 -7.24 -21.92
N ASP A 458 10.10 -6.69 -23.03
CA ASP A 458 9.24 -6.05 -24.02
C ASP A 458 8.24 -7.03 -24.66
N ALA A 459 8.58 -8.33 -24.73
CA ALA A 459 7.66 -9.35 -25.20
C ALA A 459 6.46 -9.53 -24.26
N LEU A 460 6.61 -9.19 -22.98
CA LEU A 460 5.53 -9.22 -22.00
C LEU A 460 4.66 -7.97 -22.06
N ALA A 461 4.93 -6.99 -22.94
CA ALA A 461 4.03 -5.87 -23.18
C ALA A 461 2.64 -6.35 -23.65
N ASP A 462 2.59 -7.46 -24.39
CA ASP A 462 1.34 -8.13 -24.74
C ASP A 462 0.70 -8.82 -23.53
N PRO A 463 -0.55 -8.47 -23.17
CA PRO A 463 -1.26 -9.05 -22.03
C PRO A 463 -1.35 -10.58 -22.01
N LYS A 464 -1.54 -11.21 -23.18
CA LYS A 464 -1.69 -12.66 -23.27
C LYS A 464 -0.32 -13.35 -23.18
N ALA A 465 0.69 -12.78 -23.83
CA ALA A 465 2.08 -13.25 -23.70
C ALA A 465 2.56 -13.18 -22.24
N ALA A 466 2.24 -12.09 -21.52
CA ALA A 466 2.51 -11.97 -20.09
C ALA A 466 1.83 -13.08 -19.29
N PHE A 467 0.52 -13.29 -19.48
CA PHE A 467 -0.23 -14.35 -18.80
C PHE A 467 0.37 -15.74 -19.03
N ASP A 468 0.75 -16.05 -20.27
CA ASP A 468 1.35 -17.33 -20.63
C ASP A 468 2.78 -17.50 -20.09
N ALA A 469 3.58 -16.43 -20.06
CA ALA A 469 4.93 -16.45 -19.50
C ALA A 469 4.92 -16.73 -17.99
N PHE A 470 3.99 -16.12 -17.25
CA PHE A 470 3.78 -16.39 -15.83
C PHE A 470 3.42 -17.86 -15.59
N ALA A 471 2.46 -18.39 -16.35
CA ALA A 471 2.07 -19.80 -16.25
C ALA A 471 3.25 -20.74 -16.53
N LYS A 472 3.99 -20.51 -17.62
CA LYS A 472 5.13 -21.35 -18.01
C LYS A 472 6.25 -21.34 -16.97
N SER A 473 6.62 -20.16 -16.46
CA SER A 473 7.67 -20.03 -15.43
C SER A 473 7.26 -20.76 -14.16
N ALA A 474 6.02 -20.55 -13.70
CA ALA A 474 5.50 -21.17 -12.49
C ALA A 474 5.37 -22.70 -12.60
N GLU A 475 4.91 -23.22 -13.74
CA GLU A 475 4.84 -24.65 -14.01
C GLU A 475 6.22 -25.31 -14.03
N GLY A 476 7.20 -24.65 -14.65
CA GLY A 476 8.59 -25.13 -14.70
C GLY A 476 9.18 -25.29 -13.30
N LEU A 477 9.06 -24.26 -12.47
CA LEU A 477 9.54 -24.30 -11.09
C LEU A 477 8.79 -25.32 -10.24
N ASP A 478 7.45 -25.41 -10.36
CA ASP A 478 6.66 -26.36 -9.59
C ASP A 478 6.94 -27.83 -9.99
N GLU A 479 7.17 -28.12 -11.27
CA GLU A 479 7.62 -29.44 -11.73
C GLU A 479 8.99 -29.81 -11.15
N TRP A 480 9.95 -28.88 -11.16
CA TRP A 480 11.27 -29.12 -10.56
C TRP A 480 11.18 -29.49 -9.08
N HIS A 481 10.32 -28.80 -8.32
CA HIS A 481 10.00 -29.17 -6.93
C HIS A 481 9.36 -30.55 -6.82
N ARG A 482 8.39 -30.88 -7.69
CA ARG A 482 7.73 -32.21 -7.70
C ARG A 482 8.70 -33.35 -8.01
N GLN A 483 9.77 -33.09 -8.78
CA GLN A 483 10.84 -34.04 -9.07
C GLN A 483 11.91 -34.11 -7.96
N GLY A 484 11.70 -33.42 -6.84
CA GLY A 484 12.57 -33.44 -5.67
C GLY A 484 13.74 -32.48 -5.77
N ALA A 485 13.58 -31.36 -6.49
CA ALA A 485 14.55 -30.27 -6.57
C ALA A 485 15.95 -30.73 -7.06
N LYS A 486 15.97 -31.57 -8.11
CA LYS A 486 17.20 -32.16 -8.67
C LYS A 486 17.59 -31.49 -9.97
N GLY A 487 18.89 -31.27 -10.17
CA GLY A 487 19.43 -30.65 -11.36
C GLY A 487 19.37 -29.12 -11.30
N GLU A 488 19.55 -28.48 -12.44
CA GLU A 488 19.51 -27.02 -12.56
C GLU A 488 18.10 -26.51 -12.24
N ARG A 489 18.02 -25.52 -11.33
CA ARG A 489 16.75 -24.88 -10.96
C ARG A 489 16.29 -24.02 -12.16
N PRO A 490 15.04 -24.15 -12.63
CA PRO A 490 14.50 -23.27 -13.66
C PRO A 490 14.54 -21.80 -13.21
N ALA A 491 14.66 -20.87 -14.16
CA ALA A 491 14.55 -19.44 -13.89
C ALA A 491 13.13 -19.06 -13.43
N GLY A 492 13.05 -18.08 -12.53
CA GLY A 492 11.81 -17.54 -12.00
C GLY A 492 11.57 -17.90 -10.54
N ARG A 493 10.72 -17.12 -9.89
CA ARG A 493 10.43 -17.20 -8.44
C ARG A 493 9.04 -17.74 -8.15
N LEU A 494 8.16 -17.77 -9.15
CA LEU A 494 6.74 -18.02 -8.95
C LEU A 494 6.39 -19.49 -8.86
N ARG A 495 5.47 -19.82 -7.97
CA ARG A 495 4.79 -21.12 -7.94
C ARG A 495 3.28 -20.92 -7.97
N PRO A 496 2.51 -21.83 -8.59
CA PRO A 496 1.05 -21.74 -8.57
C PRO A 496 0.55 -21.74 -7.12
N TYR A 497 -0.25 -20.76 -6.76
CA TYR A 497 -0.79 -20.64 -5.41
C TYR A 497 -1.75 -21.81 -5.11
N ARG A 498 -1.50 -22.51 -4.01
CA ARG A 498 -2.30 -23.65 -3.57
C ARG A 498 -3.17 -23.24 -2.38
N PRO A 499 -4.50 -23.17 -2.53
CA PRO A 499 -5.41 -22.90 -1.43
C PRO A 499 -5.19 -23.85 -0.24
N ALA A 500 -5.21 -23.32 0.98
CA ALA A 500 -5.06 -24.14 2.16
C ALA A 500 -6.25 -25.08 2.33
N SER A 501 -5.98 -26.35 2.68
CA SER A 501 -7.03 -27.31 3.04
C SER A 501 -7.53 -27.01 4.45
N LEU A 502 -8.81 -26.67 4.57
CA LEU A 502 -9.44 -26.34 5.86
C LEU A 502 -10.25 -27.52 6.39
N PRO A 503 -10.23 -27.79 7.71
CA PRO A 503 -11.12 -28.79 8.32
C PRO A 503 -12.58 -28.49 8.00
N ARG A 504 -13.41 -29.52 7.75
CA ARG A 504 -14.83 -29.36 7.38
C ARG A 504 -15.65 -28.49 8.35
N LEU A 505 -15.31 -28.52 9.64
CA LEU A 505 -15.98 -27.74 10.69
C LEU A 505 -15.32 -26.39 10.99
N ALA A 506 -14.18 -26.07 10.34
CA ALA A 506 -13.46 -24.82 10.58
C ALA A 506 -14.33 -23.59 10.30
N GLY A 507 -15.19 -23.66 9.28
CA GLY A 507 -16.09 -22.58 8.90
C GLY A 507 -17.07 -22.14 10.01
N VAL A 508 -17.42 -23.02 10.96
CA VAL A 508 -18.40 -22.69 12.02
C VAL A 508 -17.90 -21.59 12.95
N TRP A 509 -16.60 -21.60 13.27
CA TRP A 509 -15.99 -20.60 14.16
C TRP A 509 -15.14 -19.59 13.39
N ALA A 510 -14.54 -19.98 12.28
CA ALA A 510 -13.70 -19.10 11.47
C ALA A 510 -14.52 -18.05 10.70
N ASP A 511 -15.79 -18.32 10.38
CA ASP A 511 -16.63 -17.37 9.65
C ASP A 511 -16.96 -16.10 10.49
N PRO A 512 -17.44 -16.21 11.75
CA PRO A 512 -17.57 -15.02 12.60
C PRO A 512 -16.24 -14.31 12.87
N LEU A 513 -15.15 -15.06 13.09
CA LEU A 513 -13.82 -14.49 13.29
C LEU A 513 -13.39 -13.67 12.07
N TYR A 514 -13.54 -14.23 10.88
CA TYR A 514 -13.25 -13.57 9.61
C TYR A 514 -14.11 -12.32 9.42
N GLN A 515 -15.44 -12.43 9.51
CA GLN A 515 -16.35 -11.32 9.18
C GLN A 515 -16.27 -10.14 10.17
N TYR A 516 -16.01 -10.40 11.45
CA TYR A 516 -16.11 -9.37 12.49
C TYR A 516 -14.76 -8.90 13.05
N LEU A 517 -13.69 -9.68 12.91
CA LEU A 517 -12.37 -9.33 13.44
C LEU A 517 -11.31 -9.15 12.35
N LEU A 518 -11.25 -10.02 11.35
CA LEU A 518 -10.21 -9.95 10.32
C LEU A 518 -10.59 -9.03 9.16
N ASP A 519 -11.83 -9.10 8.67
CA ASP A 519 -12.34 -8.30 7.55
C ASP A 519 -13.62 -7.51 7.93
N PRO A 520 -13.61 -6.69 8.99
CA PRO A 520 -14.80 -6.00 9.49
C PRO A 520 -15.35 -4.96 8.50
N ASP A 521 -16.65 -4.68 8.58
CA ASP A 521 -17.32 -3.69 7.71
C ASP A 521 -17.40 -2.30 8.38
N GLY A 522 -16.69 -1.34 7.77
CA GLY A 522 -16.56 0.03 8.27
C GLY A 522 -17.62 0.98 7.72
N ARG A 523 -18.45 0.53 6.76
CA ARG A 523 -19.45 1.35 6.09
C ARG A 523 -20.60 1.79 7.02
N PRO A 524 -21.17 2.98 6.80
CA PRO A 524 -22.43 3.37 7.43
C PRO A 524 -23.57 2.41 7.03
N ARG A 525 -24.62 2.33 7.86
CA ARG A 525 -25.73 1.38 7.66
C ARG A 525 -26.42 1.51 6.30
N LYS A 526 -26.49 2.72 5.74
CA LYS A 526 -27.12 2.98 4.43
C LYS A 526 -26.38 2.25 3.31
N LEU A 527 -25.06 2.40 3.25
CA LEU A 527 -24.21 1.79 2.22
C LEU A 527 -24.16 0.27 2.36
N ARG A 528 -24.09 -0.27 3.59
CA ARG A 528 -24.18 -1.71 3.82
C ARG A 528 -25.47 -2.36 3.30
N ARG A 529 -26.59 -1.62 3.32
CA ARG A 529 -27.87 -2.12 2.80
C ARG A 529 -27.96 -2.05 1.28
N ALA A 530 -27.23 -1.13 0.66
CA ALA A 530 -27.18 -0.95 -0.79
C ALA A 530 -26.08 -1.78 -1.46
N ASP A 531 -25.23 -2.43 -0.65
CA ASP A 531 -23.99 -3.09 -1.08
C ASP A 531 -23.07 -2.18 -1.89
N ASP A 532 -22.89 -0.95 -1.39
CA ASP A 532 -22.17 0.14 -2.05
C ASP A 532 -20.98 0.62 -1.20
N PHE A 533 -20.13 1.49 -1.76
CA PHE A 533 -18.92 2.08 -1.12
C PHE A 533 -18.99 3.59 -0.94
#